data_AF-A0A258B6G8-F1
#
_entry.id   AF-A0A258B6G8-F1
#
_cell.length_a   1.000
_cell.length_b   1.000
_cell.length_c   1.000
_cell.angle_alpha   90.00
_cell.angle_beta   90.00
_cell.angle_gamma   90.00
#
_symmetry.space_group_name_H-M   'P 1'
#
loop_
_entity.id
_entity.type
_entity.pdbx_description
1 polymer ?
#
loop_
_entity_poly.entity_id
_entity_poly.type
_entity_poly.pdbx_seq_one_letter_code
_entity_poly.pdbx_strand_id
1 'polypeptide(L)'
;MKPALEPYPQPVRRAALVIALLLALGIAWLSMVPGSTVPGPMISDKIRHFGAYATLAIPVAMWFGPGRFAAVLVLTAYGAGLELAQGLLSATRQASVFDAGANALGAYAGYLL
;
A
#
# COMPACT_ATOMS: atom_id res chain seq x y z
N MET A 1 6.96 26.19 16.80
CA MET A 1 6.28 25.39 15.77
C MET A 1 4.90 26.01 15.54
N LYS A 2 4.57 26.46 14.32
CA LYS A 2 3.25 27.04 14.02
C LYS A 2 2.23 25.89 13.89
N PRO A 3 1.29 25.70 14.84
CA PRO A 3 0.37 24.54 14.83
C PRO A 3 -0.68 24.61 13.71
N ALA A 4 -0.78 25.74 13.01
CA ALA A 4 -1.89 26.09 12.13
C ALA A 4 -1.79 25.56 10.69
N LEU A 5 -0.84 24.68 10.36
CA LEU A 5 -0.63 24.19 8.99
C LEU A 5 -0.72 22.66 8.84
N GLU A 6 -0.94 21.89 9.91
CA GLU A 6 -1.10 20.43 9.79
C GLU A 6 -2.58 20.04 9.76
N PRO A 7 -3.08 19.37 8.71
CA PRO A 7 -4.49 19.01 8.56
C PRO A 7 -4.99 18.05 9.65
N TYR A 8 -4.08 17.32 10.30
CA TYR A 8 -4.39 16.30 11.29
C TYR A 8 -3.61 16.52 12.59
N PRO A 9 -4.25 16.36 13.76
CA PRO A 9 -3.56 16.38 15.05
C PRO A 9 -2.47 15.30 15.15
N GLN A 10 -1.39 15.59 15.90
CA GLN A 10 -0.30 14.66 16.18
C GLN A 10 -0.74 13.23 16.60
N PRO A 11 -1.70 13.03 17.53
CA PRO A 11 -2.14 11.67 17.88
C PRO A 11 -2.76 10.92 16.70
N VAL A 12 -3.50 11.61 15.83
CA VAL A 12 -4.10 11.02 14.63
C VAL A 12 -3.01 10.58 13.65
N ARG A 13 -2.00 11.42 13.42
CA ARG A 13 -0.86 11.08 12.55
C ARG A 13 -0.08 9.87 13.06
N ARG A 14 0.09 9.74 14.38
CA ARG A 14 0.75 8.58 14.99
C ARG A 14 -0.07 7.30 14.82
N ALA A 15 -1.38 7.37 15.08
CA ALA A 15 -2.27 6.23 14.85
C ALA A 15 -2.25 5.81 13.37
N ALA A 16 -2.32 6.77 12.45
CA ALA A 16 -2.24 6.53 11.02
C ALA A 16 -0.93 5.83 10.62
N LEU A 17 0.22 6.28 11.15
CA LEU A 17 1.49 5.59 10.92
C LEU A 17 1.47 4.13 11.40
N VAL A 18 0.95 3.88 12.61
CA VAL A 18 0.88 2.52 13.14
C VAL A 18 0.00 1.63 12.26
N ILE A 19 -1.19 2.08 11.85
CA ILE A 19 -2.06 1.24 11.01
C ILE A 19 -1.44 1.07 9.62
N ALA A 20 -0.79 2.09 9.07
CA ALA A 20 -0.08 2.00 7.79
C ALA A 20 1.03 0.95 7.83
N LEU A 21 1.82 0.90 8.91
CA LEU A 21 2.87 -0.10 9.09
C LEU A 21 2.29 -1.51 9.21
N LEU A 22 1.21 -1.68 9.98
CA LEU A 22 0.54 -2.98 10.12
C LEU A 22 -0.04 -3.46 8.78
N LEU A 23 -0.71 -2.57 8.04
CA LEU A 23 -1.23 -2.87 6.71
C LEU A 23 -0.12 -3.19 5.71
N ALA A 24 0.97 -2.42 5.70
CA ALA A 24 2.11 -2.68 4.84
C ALA A 24 2.69 -4.07 5.12
N LEU A 25 2.96 -4.41 6.39
CA LEU A 25 3.45 -5.73 6.76
C LEU A 25 2.49 -6.85 6.35
N GLY A 26 1.18 -6.67 6.56
CA GLY A 26 0.17 -7.63 6.14
C GLY A 26 0.15 -7.83 4.62
N ILE A 27 0.26 -6.74 3.85
CA ILE A 27 0.32 -6.76 2.39
C ILE A 27 1.60 -7.47 1.92
N ALA A 28 2.77 -7.14 2.48
CA ALA A 28 4.03 -7.81 2.15
C ALA A 28 3.93 -9.32 2.35
N TRP A 29 3.40 -9.74 3.50
CA TRP A 29 3.22 -11.15 3.82
C TRP A 29 2.26 -11.84 2.84
N LEU A 30 1.08 -11.26 2.60
CA LEU A 30 0.08 -11.83 1.67
C LEU A 30 0.57 -11.86 0.22
N SER A 31 1.36 -10.88 -0.22
CA SER A 31 1.97 -10.85 -1.55
C SER A 31 3.01 -11.96 -1.74
N MET A 32 3.71 -12.36 -0.68
CA MET A 32 4.74 -13.42 -0.74
C MET A 32 4.16 -14.83 -0.69
N VAL A 33 3.06 -15.04 0.05
CA VAL A 33 2.41 -16.35 0.18
C VAL A 33 1.83 -16.81 -1.17
N PRO A 34 1.88 -18.12 -1.51
CA PRO A 34 1.30 -18.63 -2.77
C PRO A 34 -0.18 -18.25 -2.93
N GLY A 35 -0.57 -17.81 -4.13
CA GLY A 35 -1.94 -17.36 -4.38
C GLY A 35 -3.01 -18.44 -4.20
N SER A 36 -2.64 -19.72 -4.32
CA SER A 36 -3.52 -20.88 -4.12
C SER A 36 -3.88 -21.16 -2.66
N THR A 37 -3.12 -20.61 -1.70
CA THR A 37 -3.32 -20.90 -0.26
C THR A 37 -4.08 -19.83 0.49
N VAL A 38 -4.48 -18.73 -0.16
CA VAL A 38 -5.25 -17.65 0.48
C VAL A 38 -6.74 -17.95 0.38
N PRO A 39 -7.44 -18.29 1.49
CA PRO A 39 -8.88 -18.54 1.47
C PRO A 39 -9.61 -17.23 1.16
N GLY A 40 -10.50 -17.21 0.17
CA GLY A 40 -11.30 -16.02 -0.15
C GLY A 40 -12.05 -16.12 -1.47
N PRO A 41 -12.88 -15.11 -1.79
CA PRO A 41 -13.61 -15.08 -3.04
C PRO A 41 -12.64 -15.06 -4.22
N MET A 42 -13.01 -15.70 -5.33
CA MET A 42 -12.27 -15.70 -6.59
C MET A 42 -12.32 -14.31 -7.25
N ILE A 43 -11.61 -13.36 -6.65
CA ILE A 43 -11.40 -12.01 -7.15
C ILE A 43 -10.06 -12.00 -7.88
N SER A 44 -10.00 -11.29 -9.01
CA SER A 44 -8.77 -11.06 -9.77
C SER A 44 -7.66 -10.49 -8.87
N ASP A 45 -6.44 -10.99 -9.01
CA ASP A 45 -5.29 -10.54 -8.21
C ASP A 45 -5.10 -9.02 -8.33
N LYS A 46 -5.28 -8.46 -9.53
CA LYS A 46 -5.22 -7.02 -9.79
C LYS A 46 -6.21 -6.19 -8.96
N ILE A 47 -7.41 -6.72 -8.71
CA ILE A 47 -8.41 -6.04 -7.87
C ILE A 47 -7.99 -6.09 -6.40
N ARG A 48 -7.39 -7.20 -5.96
CA ARG A 48 -6.84 -7.32 -4.59
C ARG A 48 -5.69 -6.35 -4.38
N HIS A 49 -4.77 -6.27 -5.34
CA HIS A 49 -3.67 -5.31 -5.37
C HIS A 49 -4.18 -3.86 -5.34
N PHE A 50 -5.10 -3.50 -6.23
CA PHE A 50 -5.71 -2.17 -6.23
C PHE A 50 -6.36 -1.83 -4.88
N GLY A 51 -7.21 -2.71 -4.34
CA GLY A 51 -7.91 -2.48 -3.07
C GLY A 51 -6.98 -2.39 -1.86
N ALA A 52 -5.94 -3.23 -1.82
CA ALA A 52 -4.93 -3.22 -0.78
C ALA A 52 -4.17 -1.88 -0.75
N TYR A 53 -3.71 -1.41 -1.91
CA TYR A 53 -2.95 -0.16 -2.00
C TYR A 53 -3.83 1.08 -1.82
N ALA A 54 -5.10 1.04 -2.26
CA ALA A 54 -6.07 2.10 -1.96
C ALA A 54 -6.32 2.21 -0.45
N THR A 55 -6.46 1.08 0.23
CA THR A 55 -6.68 1.05 1.69
C THR A 55 -5.43 1.49 2.44
N LEU A 56 -4.24 1.07 2.01
CA LEU A 56 -2.97 1.48 2.62
C LEU A 56 -2.67 2.97 2.40
N ALA A 57 -3.06 3.55 1.27
CA ALA A 57 -2.79 4.95 0.96
C ALA A 57 -3.50 5.94 1.87
N ILE A 58 -4.69 5.62 2.38
CA ILE A 58 -5.46 6.49 3.29
C ILE A 58 -4.63 6.85 4.54
N PRO A 59 -4.18 5.89 5.39
CA PRO A 59 -3.40 6.22 6.58
C PRO A 59 -2.00 6.78 6.26
N VAL A 60 -1.39 6.42 5.13
CA VAL A 60 -0.11 7.00 4.71
C VAL A 60 -0.27 8.48 4.33
N ALA A 61 -1.32 8.82 3.58
CA ALA A 61 -1.67 10.20 3.24
C ALA A 61 -1.97 11.02 4.50
N MET A 62 -2.74 10.47 5.45
CA MET A 62 -3.00 11.11 6.75
C MET A 62 -1.72 11.37 7.54
N TRP A 63 -0.76 10.44 7.52
CA TRP A 63 0.54 10.61 8.17
C TRP A 63 1.36 11.75 7.54
N PHE A 64 1.39 11.84 6.20
CA PHE A 64 2.09 12.90 5.47
C PHE A 64 1.46 14.30 5.61
N GLY A 65 0.15 14.40 5.89
CA GLY A 65 -0.52 15.70 6.09
C GLY A 65 -0.49 16.57 4.83
N PRO A 66 0.02 17.82 4.85
CA PRO A 66 0.05 18.70 3.66
C PRO A 66 0.81 18.10 2.47
N GLY A 67 1.81 17.26 2.73
CA GLY A 67 2.61 16.58 1.71
C GLY A 67 2.01 15.26 1.21
N ARG A 68 0.70 15.03 1.40
CA ARG A 68 0.06 13.72 1.20
C ARG A 68 0.26 13.08 -0.18
N PHE A 69 0.57 13.84 -1.22
CA PHE A 69 0.91 13.28 -2.53
C PHE A 69 2.16 12.36 -2.48
N ALA A 70 3.08 12.59 -1.54
CA ALA A 70 4.22 11.71 -1.31
C ALA A 70 3.81 10.26 -0.98
N ALA A 71 2.60 10.04 -0.47
CA ALA A 71 2.05 8.70 -0.25
C ALA A 71 2.02 7.88 -1.54
N VAL A 72 1.62 8.49 -2.67
CA VAL A 72 1.54 7.80 -3.97
C VAL A 72 2.92 7.32 -4.39
N LEU A 73 3.94 8.17 -4.27
CA LEU A 73 5.31 7.84 -4.66
C LEU A 73 5.90 6.75 -3.77
N VAL A 74 5.77 6.89 -2.44
CA VAL A 74 6.28 5.91 -1.48
C VAL A 74 5.61 4.55 -1.69
N LEU A 75 4.29 4.52 -1.86
CA LEU A 75 3.56 3.27 -2.04
C LEU A 75 3.79 2.64 -3.42
N THR A 76 3.96 3.44 -4.47
CA THR A 76 4.37 2.92 -5.78
C THR A 76 5.76 2.27 -5.70
N ALA A 77 6.72 2.91 -5.02
CA ALA A 77 8.04 2.35 -4.81
C ALA A 77 8.01 1.08 -3.94
N TYR A 78 7.22 1.08 -2.87
CA TYR A 78 6.99 -0.07 -2.01
C TYR A 78 6.43 -1.27 -2.80
N GLY A 79 5.39 -1.04 -3.62
CA GLY A 79 4.80 -2.10 -4.44
C GLY A 79 5.73 -2.61 -5.53
N ALA A 80 6.44 -1.72 -6.23
CA ALA A 80 7.47 -2.14 -7.17
C ALA A 80 8.57 -2.99 -6.49
N GLY A 81 8.97 -2.63 -5.27
CA GLY A 81 9.90 -3.40 -4.45
C GLY A 81 9.38 -4.81 -4.12
N LEU A 82 8.10 -4.95 -3.78
CA LEU A 82 7.48 -6.25 -3.55
C LEU A 82 7.39 -7.11 -4.82
N GLU A 83 7.04 -6.52 -5.97
CA GLU A 83 7.03 -7.24 -7.25
C GLU A 83 8.43 -7.75 -7.62
N LEU A 84 9.46 -6.92 -7.44
CA LEU A 84 10.85 -7.33 -7.61
C LEU A 84 11.23 -8.45 -6.64
N ALA A 85 10.84 -8.34 -5.37
CA ALA A 85 11.07 -9.38 -4.37
C ALA A 85 10.35 -10.70 -4.75
N GLN A 86 9.14 -10.65 -5.29
CA GLN A 86 8.44 -11.83 -5.79
C GLN A 86 9.23 -12.49 -6.92
N GLY A 87 9.68 -11.71 -7.91
CA GLY A 87 10.45 -12.23 -9.04
C GLY A 87 11.84 -12.75 -8.70
N LEU A 88 12.48 -12.23 -7.64
CA LEU A 88 13.85 -12.59 -7.26
C LEU A 88 13.94 -13.60 -6.12
N LEU A 89 13.00 -13.57 -5.19
CA LEU A 89 13.09 -14.29 -3.91
C LEU A 89 12.00 -15.36 -3.73
N SER A 90 10.98 -15.42 -4.60
CA SER A 90 9.91 -16.42 -4.51
C SER A 90 10.04 -17.48 -5.59
N ALA A 91 9.83 -18.75 -5.22
CA ALA A 91 9.71 -19.86 -6.18
C ALA A 91 8.29 -20.00 -6.76
N THR A 92 7.29 -19.35 -6.13
CA THR A 92 5.86 -19.54 -6.44
C THR A 92 5.16 -18.27 -6.90
N ARG A 93 5.83 -17.12 -6.84
CA ARG A 93 5.34 -15.83 -7.34
C ARG A 93 6.23 -15.34 -8.46
N GLN A 94 5.66 -14.54 -9.35
CA GLN A 94 6.38 -13.90 -10.46
C GLN A 94 6.14 -12.41 -10.38
N ALA A 95 7.14 -11.62 -10.76
CA ALA A 95 6.98 -10.18 -10.89
C ALA A 95 5.99 -9.86 -12.02
N SER A 96 5.11 -8.89 -11.79
CA SER A 96 4.03 -8.54 -12.71
C SER A 96 3.90 -7.03 -12.85
N VAL A 97 4.15 -6.53 -14.06
CA VAL A 97 3.97 -5.10 -14.39
C VAL A 97 2.51 -4.68 -14.23
N PHE A 98 1.56 -5.60 -14.45
CA PHE A 98 0.14 -5.30 -14.26
C PHE A 98 -0.25 -5.17 -12.80
N ASP A 99 0.36 -5.95 -11.91
CA ASP A 99 0.12 -5.84 -10.47
C ASP A 99 0.82 -4.61 -9.90
N ALA A 100 2.02 -4.27 -10.38
CA ALA A 100 2.66 -2.98 -10.10
C ALA A 100 1.78 -1.79 -10.53
N GLY A 101 1.15 -1.87 -11.71
CA GLY A 101 0.20 -0.86 -12.19
C GLY A 101 -1.05 -0.77 -11.32
N ALA A 102 -1.61 -1.90 -10.90
CA ALA A 102 -2.75 -1.95 -9.97
C ALA A 102 -2.41 -1.34 -8.60
N ASN A 103 -1.21 -1.60 -8.07
CA ASN A 103 -0.68 -1.01 -6.84
C ASN A 103 -0.62 0.52 -6.95
N ALA A 104 -0.04 1.04 -8.04
CA ALA A 104 0.09 2.47 -8.28
C ALA A 104 -1.28 3.17 -8.42
N LEU A 105 -2.20 2.58 -9.18
CA LEU A 105 -3.56 3.10 -9.33
C LEU A 105 -4.35 3.07 -8.02
N GLY A 106 -4.19 1.99 -7.24
CA GLY A 106 -4.77 1.89 -5.90
C GLY A 106 -4.23 2.98 -4.99
N ALA A 107 -2.91 3.15 -4.95
CA ALA A 107 -2.27 4.19 -4.13
C ALA A 107 -2.75 5.60 -4.51
N TYR A 108 -2.88 5.89 -5.81
CA TYR A 108 -3.42 7.15 -6.29
C TYR A 108 -4.89 7.33 -5.88
N ALA A 109 -5.74 6.31 -6.04
CA ALA A 109 -7.14 6.36 -5.65
C ALA A 109 -7.32 6.58 -4.14
N GLY A 110 -6.57 5.85 -3.30
CA GLY A 110 -6.64 5.99 -1.85
C GLY A 110 -6.08 7.32 -1.33
N TYR A 111 -5.12 7.93 -2.04
CA TYR A 111 -4.65 9.29 -1.76
C TYR A 111 -5.74 10.36 -1.97
N LEU A 112 -6.67 10.14 -2.90
CA LEU A 112 -7.77 11.07 -3.18
C LEU A 112 -8.88 11.03 -2.12
N LEU A 113 -8.92 9.99 -1.28
CA LEU A 113 -9.83 9.82 -0.15
C LEU A 113 -9.31 10.55 1.10
#